data_AF-A0A7W4HDY1-F1
#
_entry.id   AF-A0A7W4HDY1-F1
#
_cell.length_a   1.000
_cell.length_b   1.000
_cell.length_c   1.000
_cell.angle_alpha   90.00
_cell.angle_beta   90.00
_cell.angle_gamma   90.00
#
_symmetry.space_group_name_H-M   'P 1'
#
loop_
_entity.id
_entity.type
_entity.pdbx_description
1 polymer ?
#
loop_
_entity_poly.entity_id
_entity_poly.type
_entity_poly.pdbx_seq_one_letter_code
_entity_poly.pdbx_strand_id
1 'polypeptide(L)'
;GVRIDAVVNNRLLQNIFFKNSPLHDGALIISQDRIQAVQCILPLTDNPAVAKRLGLRHRAALGLTERTDALVLVVSEETGAVSAVENGEIKEALDESALRRVLSRNL
;
A
#
# COMPACT_ATOMS: atom_id res chain seq x y z
N GLY A 1 -6.07 -6.37 11.49
CA GLY A 1 -5.11 -7.26 10.81
C GLY A 1 -4.46 -8.19 11.82
N VAL A 2 -3.60 -9.09 11.34
CA VAL A 2 -2.82 -10.05 12.13
C VAL A 2 -1.49 -9.41 12.53
N ARG A 3 -1.17 -9.38 13.83
CA ARG A 3 0.11 -8.86 14.32
C ARG A 3 1.24 -9.83 13.96
N ILE A 4 2.33 -9.29 13.39
CA ILE A 4 3.48 -10.09 12.93
C ILE A 4 4.74 -9.67 13.70
N ASP A 5 4.95 -8.37 13.92
CA ASP A 5 6.12 -7.79 14.58
C ASP A 5 7.45 -8.37 14.05
N ALA A 6 7.74 -8.13 12.77
CA ALA A 6 8.92 -8.66 12.09
C ALA A 6 9.80 -7.57 11.47
N VAL A 7 11.07 -7.90 11.26
CA VAL A 7 12.01 -7.06 10.49
C VAL A 7 11.59 -7.04 9.02
N VAL A 8 11.57 -5.86 8.42
CA VAL A 8 11.27 -5.69 7.00
C VAL A 8 12.35 -6.36 6.14
N ASN A 9 11.95 -7.29 5.28
CA ASN A 9 12.84 -7.91 4.31
C ASN A 9 12.07 -8.38 3.07
N ASN A 10 12.77 -8.44 1.93
CA ASN A 10 12.16 -8.73 0.64
C ASN A 10 11.42 -10.08 0.60
N ARG A 11 12.05 -11.15 1.11
CA ARG A 11 11.46 -12.50 1.10
C ARG A 11 10.14 -12.56 1.89
N LEU A 12 10.08 -11.90 3.04
CA LEU A 12 8.88 -11.85 3.86
C LEU A 12 7.77 -11.06 3.18
N LEU A 13 8.07 -9.89 2.60
CA LEU A 13 7.08 -9.10 1.85
C LEU A 13 6.49 -9.89 0.68
N GLN A 14 7.34 -10.57 -0.10
CA GLN A 14 6.91 -11.42 -1.22
C GLN A 14 6.03 -12.59 -0.75
N ASN A 15 6.39 -13.26 0.35
CA ASN A 15 5.59 -14.36 0.90
C ASN A 15 4.24 -13.91 1.46
N ILE A 16 4.18 -12.73 2.07
CA ILE A 16 2.92 -12.18 2.59
C ILE A 16 1.95 -11.94 1.43
N PHE A 17 2.39 -11.28 0.36
CA PHE A 17 1.55 -10.95 -0.80
C PHE A 17 1.46 -12.06 -1.86
N PHE A 18 1.97 -13.27 -1.59
CA PHE A 18 1.79 -14.40 -2.48
C PHE A 18 0.30 -14.75 -2.59
N LYS A 19 -0.25 -14.83 -3.80
CA LYS A 19 -1.71 -14.90 -4.06
C LYS A 19 -2.46 -16.01 -3.32
N ASN A 20 -1.79 -17.12 -3.00
CA ASN A 20 -2.42 -18.25 -2.28
C ASN A 20 -2.04 -18.30 -0.79
N SER A 21 -1.31 -17.30 -0.29
CA SER A 21 -0.97 -17.19 1.13
C SER A 21 -2.18 -16.75 1.93
N PRO A 22 -2.48 -17.32 3.11
CA PRO A 22 -3.54 -16.81 3.96
C PRO A 22 -3.39 -15.32 4.28
N LEU A 23 -2.16 -14.78 4.31
CA LEU A 23 -1.85 -13.42 4.74
C LEU A 23 -1.97 -12.33 3.65
N HIS A 24 -2.29 -12.70 2.40
CA HIS A 24 -2.16 -11.79 1.25
C HIS A 24 -3.27 -10.74 1.13
N ASP A 25 -4.45 -11.01 1.70
CA ASP A 25 -5.62 -10.15 1.52
C ASP A 25 -5.66 -9.03 2.56
N GLY A 26 -5.53 -7.78 2.10
CA GLY A 26 -5.47 -6.58 2.92
C GLY A 26 -4.10 -5.90 2.92
N ALA A 27 -3.95 -4.90 3.79
CA ALA A 27 -2.74 -4.09 3.86
C ALA A 27 -1.70 -4.63 4.84
N LEU A 28 -0.44 -4.37 4.53
CA LEU A 28 0.70 -4.53 5.42
C LEU A 28 1.07 -3.15 5.99
N ILE A 29 1.22 -3.07 7.32
CA ILE A 29 1.58 -1.83 8.01
C ILE A 29 3.02 -1.91 8.48
N ILE A 30 3.84 -0.94 8.05
CA ILE A 30 5.21 -0.75 8.52
C ILE A 30 5.23 0.48 9.43
N SER A 31 5.87 0.36 10.59
CA SER A 31 6.16 1.47 11.48
C SER A 31 7.40 1.16 12.31
N GLN A 32 8.25 2.16 12.51
CA GLN A 32 9.52 2.03 13.24
C GLN A 32 10.41 0.92 12.65
N ASP A 33 10.55 0.90 11.32
CA ASP A 33 11.34 -0.10 10.57
C ASP A 33 10.91 -1.57 10.77
N ARG A 34 9.66 -1.79 11.20
CA ARG A 34 9.10 -3.11 11.48
C ARG A 34 7.74 -3.29 10.83
N ILE A 35 7.47 -4.50 10.37
CA ILE A 35 6.14 -4.96 9.95
C ILE A 35 5.31 -5.16 11.22
N GLN A 36 4.40 -4.23 11.51
CA GLN A 36 3.55 -4.30 12.69
C GLN A 36 2.44 -5.34 12.51
N ALA A 37 1.75 -5.28 11.37
CA ALA A 37 0.62 -6.15 11.06
C ALA A 37 0.42 -6.34 9.55
N VAL A 38 -0.30 -7.41 9.20
CA VAL A 38 -0.74 -7.77 7.84
C VAL A 38 -2.25 -8.00 7.82
N GLN A 39 -2.84 -8.23 6.64
CA GLN A 39 -4.30 -8.32 6.46
C GLN A 39 -5.07 -7.18 7.13
N CYS A 40 -4.53 -5.96 7.08
CA CYS A 40 -5.20 -4.81 7.66
C CYS A 40 -6.29 -4.31 6.71
N ILE A 41 -7.51 -4.23 7.21
CA ILE A 41 -8.61 -3.58 6.50
C ILE A 41 -8.42 -2.08 6.66
N LEU A 42 -8.35 -1.36 5.54
CA LEU A 42 -8.21 0.08 5.52
C LEU A 42 -9.54 0.73 5.12
N PRO A 43 -9.80 1.97 5.57
CA PRO A 43 -10.95 2.73 5.08
C PRO A 43 -10.82 2.96 3.57
N LEU A 44 -11.95 2.93 2.85
CA LEU A 44 -12.00 3.30 1.44
C LEU A 44 -12.30 4.78 1.30
N THR A 45 -11.77 5.41 0.26
CA THR A 45 -12.19 6.76 -0.14
C THR A 45 -13.64 6.75 -0.63
N ASP A 46 -14.40 7.78 -0.25
CA ASP A 46 -15.75 8.04 -0.74
C ASP A 46 -15.73 8.94 -2.00
N ASN A 47 -14.55 9.33 -2.50
CA ASN A 47 -14.42 10.20 -3.66
C ASN A 47 -14.96 9.53 -4.95
N PRO A 48 -16.09 10.00 -5.50
CA PRO A 48 -16.75 9.34 -6.63
C PRO A 48 -15.96 9.45 -7.94
N ALA A 49 -15.07 10.44 -8.07
CA ALA A 49 -14.23 10.60 -9.25
C ALA A 49 -13.21 9.45 -9.38
N VAL A 50 -12.78 8.88 -8.25
CA VAL A 50 -11.79 7.81 -8.16
C VAL A 50 -12.47 6.43 -8.34
N ALA A 51 -13.68 6.28 -7.80
CA ALA A 51 -14.37 5.01 -7.65
C ALA A 51 -14.63 4.24 -8.97
N LYS A 52 -14.67 4.93 -10.11
CA LYS A 52 -14.94 4.31 -11.42
C LYS A 52 -13.70 3.75 -12.14
N ARG A 53 -12.51 4.23 -11.80
CA ARG A 53 -11.27 3.88 -12.53
C ARG A 53 -10.32 2.99 -11.72
N LEU A 54 -10.35 3.10 -10.39
CA LEU A 54 -9.36 2.45 -9.55
C LEU A 54 -9.92 1.26 -8.76
N GLY A 55 -9.15 0.17 -8.72
CA GLY A 55 -9.47 -1.03 -7.93
C GLY A 55 -9.47 -0.79 -6.41
N LEU A 56 -9.90 -1.80 -5.65
CA LEU A 56 -10.07 -1.72 -4.19
C LEU A 56 -8.78 -1.30 -3.44
N ARG A 57 -7.61 -1.80 -3.84
CA ARG A 57 -6.33 -1.44 -3.18
C ARG A 57 -6.02 0.06 -3.26
N HIS A 58 -6.25 0.66 -4.43
CA HIS A 58 -6.05 2.09 -4.64
C HIS A 58 -7.04 2.93 -3.84
N ARG A 59 -8.31 2.51 -3.80
CA ARG A 59 -9.33 3.19 -3.00
C ARG A 59 -9.03 3.12 -1.50
N ALA A 60 -8.50 1.99 -1.05
CA ALA A 60 -8.08 1.78 0.34
C ALA A 60 -6.86 2.64 0.70
N ALA A 61 -5.91 2.77 -0.22
CA ALA A 61 -4.77 3.67 -0.06
C ALA A 61 -5.21 5.13 0.03
N LEU A 62 -6.11 5.59 -0.85
CA LEU A 62 -6.66 6.94 -0.79
C LEU A 62 -7.43 7.17 0.51
N GLY A 63 -8.34 6.26 0.88
CA GLY A 63 -9.14 6.41 2.09
C GLY A 63 -8.31 6.45 3.37
N LEU A 64 -7.18 5.74 3.43
CA LEU A 64 -6.24 5.84 4.55
C LEU A 64 -5.54 7.20 4.56
N THR A 65 -4.95 7.60 3.44
CA THR A 65 -4.12 8.82 3.35
C THR A 65 -4.90 10.13 3.33
N GLU A 66 -6.21 10.09 3.12
CA GLU A 66 -7.12 11.22 3.38
C GLU A 66 -7.26 11.52 4.89
N ARG A 67 -6.93 10.54 5.76
CA ARG A 67 -7.15 10.60 7.21
C ARG A 67 -5.87 10.56 8.02
N THR A 68 -4.74 10.26 7.38
CA THR A 68 -3.43 10.11 8.03
C THR A 68 -2.34 10.66 7.12
N ASP A 69 -1.18 10.95 7.72
CA ASP A 69 0.07 11.32 7.05
C ASP A 69 0.84 10.11 6.47
N ALA A 70 0.15 8.99 6.25
CA ALA A 70 0.79 7.77 5.81
C ALA A 70 1.16 7.87 4.32
N LEU A 71 2.33 7.37 3.96
CA LEU A 71 2.65 7.00 2.58
C LEU A 71 2.18 5.57 2.33
N VAL A 72 1.37 5.36 1.29
CA VAL A 72 0.89 4.03 0.89
C VAL A 72 1.38 3.68 -0.51
N LEU A 73 2.07 2.55 -0.64
CA LEU A 73 2.43 1.97 -1.93
C LEU A 73 1.38 0.93 -2.35
N VAL A 74 1.00 0.96 -3.62
CA VAL A 74 0.04 0.02 -4.21
C VAL A 74 0.65 -0.62 -5.44
N VAL A 75 0.54 -1.95 -5.55
CA VAL A 75 0.83 -2.69 -6.79
C VAL A 75 -0.49 -3.17 -7.38
N SER A 76 -0.76 -2.76 -8.61
CA SER A 76 -1.95 -3.17 -9.36
C SER A 76 -1.92 -4.68 -9.63
N GLU A 77 -2.98 -5.40 -9.29
CA GLU A 77 -3.12 -6.82 -9.65
C GLU A 77 -3.30 -7.03 -11.16
N GLU A 78 -3.90 -6.04 -11.84
CA GLU A 78 -4.24 -6.13 -13.25
C GLU A 78 -3.04 -5.81 -14.14
N THR A 79 -2.22 -4.83 -13.74
CA THR A 79 -1.17 -4.26 -14.61
C THR A 79 0.24 -4.40 -14.03
N GLY A 80 0.38 -4.76 -12.75
CA GLY A 80 1.67 -4.74 -12.06
C GLY A 80 2.24 -3.34 -11.81
N ALA A 81 1.56 -2.28 -12.26
CA ALA A 81 2.01 -0.91 -12.07
C ALA A 81 2.07 -0.55 -10.58
N VAL A 82 3.13 0.19 -10.20
CA VAL A 82 3.32 0.69 -8.84
C VAL A 82 2.79 2.11 -8.76
N SER A 83 1.99 2.38 -7.73
CA SER A 83 1.46 3.70 -7.41
C SER A 83 1.86 4.10 -5.99
N ALA A 84 2.06 5.39 -5.76
CA ALA A 84 2.20 5.94 -4.41
C ALA A 84 1.02 6.86 -4.11
N VAL A 85 0.49 6.75 -2.90
CA VAL A 85 -0.63 7.56 -2.41
C VAL A 85 -0.21 8.23 -1.11
N GLU A 86 -0.46 9.53 -1.00
CA GLU A 86 -0.12 10.35 0.16
C GLU A 86 -1.03 11.58 0.17
N ASN A 87 -1.50 12.01 1.34
CA ASN A 87 -2.38 13.18 1.51
C ASN A 87 -3.62 13.17 0.58
N GLY A 88 -4.18 11.99 0.31
CA GLY A 88 -5.33 11.83 -0.59
C GLY A 88 -5.02 12.02 -2.09
N GLU A 89 -3.75 12.17 -2.47
CA GLU A 89 -3.31 12.26 -3.85
C GLU A 89 -2.62 10.97 -4.30
N ILE A 90 -2.81 10.59 -5.56
CA ILE A 90 -2.22 9.39 -6.15
C ILE A 90 -1.26 9.75 -7.30
N LYS A 91 -0.06 9.17 -7.25
CA LYS A 91 0.90 9.15 -8.36
C LYS A 91 0.97 7.73 -8.91
N GLU A 92 0.39 7.53 -10.09
CA GLU A 92 0.28 6.21 -10.73
C GLU A 92 1.47 5.87 -11.62
N ALA A 93 1.68 4.57 -11.84
CA ALA A 93 2.65 4.03 -12.80
C ALA A 93 4.08 4.58 -12.62
N LEU A 94 4.55 4.59 -11.38
CA LEU A 94 5.90 5.00 -11.03
C LEU A 94 6.92 4.01 -11.60
N ASP A 95 7.94 4.56 -12.27
CA ASP A 95 9.16 3.81 -12.55
C ASP A 95 10.05 3.67 -11.29
N GLU A 96 11.11 2.86 -11.39
CA GLU A 96 12.02 2.61 -10.27
C GLU A 96 12.65 3.91 -9.73
N SER A 97 13.01 4.84 -10.63
CA SER A 97 13.65 6.09 -10.24
C SER A 97 12.68 7.00 -9.48
N ALA A 98 11.44 7.08 -9.92
CA ALA A 98 10.38 7.83 -9.27
C ALA A 98 10.01 7.22 -7.93
N LEU A 99 9.87 5.91 -7.85
CA LEU A 99 9.61 5.20 -6.60
C LEU A 99 10.71 5.44 -5.57
N ARG A 100 11.99 5.34 -5.99
CA ARG A 100 13.13 5.65 -5.12
C ARG A 100 13.08 7.08 -4.59
N ARG A 101 12.75 8.06 -5.45
CA ARG A 101 12.60 9.47 -5.04
C ARG A 101 11.45 9.69 -4.05
N VAL A 102 10.34 8.96 -4.21
CA VAL A 102 9.21 9.05 -3.27
C VAL A 102 9.63 8.49 -1.91
N LEU A 103 10.27 7.32 -1.89
CA LEU A 103 10.70 6.68 -0.65
C LEU A 103 11.75 7.49 0.10
N SER A 104 12.76 8.03 -0.59
CA SER A 104 13.84 8.80 0.05
C SER A 104 13.44 10.18 0.57
N ARG A 105 12.23 10.66 0.25
CA ARG A 105 11.68 11.91 0.80
C ARG A 105 10.83 11.70 2.04
N ASN A 106 10.27 10.50 2.18
CA ASN A 106 9.23 10.18 3.15
C ASN A 106 9.69 9.19 4.24
N LEU A 107 10.91 8.64 4.11
CA LEU A 107 11.59 7.77 5.06
C LEU A 107 13.00 8.32 5.34
#